data_AF-A0A3C0EAB4-F1
#
_entry.id   AF-A0A3C0EAB4-F1
#
_cell.length_a   1.000
_cell.length_b   1.000
_cell.length_c   1.000
_cell.angle_alpha   90.00
_cell.angle_beta   90.00
_cell.angle_gamma   90.00
#
_symmetry.space_group_name_H-M   'P 1'
#
loop_
_entity.id
_entity.type
_entity.pdbx_description
1 polymer ?
#
loop_
_entity_poly.entity_id
_entity_poly.type
_entity_poly.pdbx_seq_one_letter_code
_entity_poly.pdbx_strand_id
1 'polypeptide(L)'
;MTVNGLAEPSAARDRLNTEILVDASIALAKFFRPSDGWLAFLFLTMNLWVVIFSVEQAEWVTGLELTTLLSLSIITGLVLYRIPVWAFLVLPIGAALGLLAIIWQFTSREIGLVTVTNADQLWLRLSLWVEAARTGSINIDTVPFAFGLMVITWMTGFLATWVFSRYRNFWGVFVLGGAGLVSNLTYLPPQASAHLALWLFTGLLLVSRVQSVRRRQEWERRNVTYDGHLGLLSISDN
;
A
#
# COMPACT_ATOMS: atom_id res chain seq x y z
N MET A 1 -7.88 -49.26 -40.38
CA MET A 1 -7.09 -48.90 -39.19
C MET A 1 -6.35 -47.61 -39.52
N THR A 2 -6.84 -46.46 -39.06
CA THR A 2 -6.12 -45.18 -39.15
C THR A 2 -5.79 -44.72 -37.74
N VAL A 3 -4.52 -44.38 -37.57
CA VAL A 3 -3.82 -44.20 -36.30
C VAL A 3 -4.39 -43.01 -35.54
N ASN A 4 -4.85 -43.27 -34.31
CA ASN A 4 -5.32 -42.24 -33.38
C ASN A 4 -4.20 -41.27 -33.00
N GLY A 5 -4.52 -39.99 -33.17
CA GLY A 5 -4.07 -38.82 -32.40
C GLY A 5 -2.79 -38.94 -31.58
N LEU A 6 -1.66 -38.58 -32.17
CA LEU A 6 -0.52 -38.06 -31.41
C LEU A 6 -0.88 -36.62 -31.00
N ALA A 7 -1.18 -36.40 -29.72
CA ALA A 7 -1.30 -35.06 -29.18
C ALA A 7 -0.02 -34.28 -29.52
N GLU A 8 -0.17 -33.13 -30.18
CA GLU A 8 0.97 -32.33 -30.63
C GLU A 8 1.87 -31.97 -29.43
N PRO A 9 3.20 -32.17 -29.52
CA PRO A 9 4.12 -31.96 -28.40
C PRO A 9 4.16 -30.51 -27.90
N SER A 10 3.68 -29.55 -28.69
CA SER A 10 3.48 -28.14 -28.30
C SER A 10 2.38 -28.00 -27.24
N ALA A 11 1.22 -28.63 -27.44
CA ALA A 11 0.08 -28.54 -26.53
C ALA A 11 0.37 -29.17 -25.15
N ALA A 12 1.17 -30.23 -25.11
CA ALA A 12 1.61 -30.84 -23.86
C ALA A 12 2.62 -29.96 -23.10
N ARG A 13 3.54 -29.28 -23.81
CA ARG A 13 4.50 -28.34 -23.21
C ARG A 13 3.83 -27.08 -22.67
N ASP A 14 2.87 -26.52 -23.39
CA ASP A 14 2.14 -25.32 -22.94
C ASP A 14 1.29 -25.60 -21.70
N ARG A 15 0.64 -26.77 -21.62
CA ARG A 15 -0.09 -27.19 -20.42
C ARG A 15 0.83 -27.33 -19.20
N LEU A 16 1.98 -27.98 -19.37
CA LEU A 16 2.97 -28.15 -18.30
C LEU A 16 3.51 -26.80 -17.79
N ASN A 17 3.81 -25.87 -18.70
CA ASN A 17 4.23 -24.51 -18.34
C ASN A 17 3.12 -23.76 -17.59
N THR A 18 1.87 -23.92 -18.01
CA THR A 18 0.71 -23.25 -17.36
C THR A 18 0.50 -23.77 -15.95
N GLU A 19 0.56 -25.10 -15.73
CA GLU A 19 0.43 -25.70 -14.40
C GLU A 19 1.57 -25.27 -13.48
N ILE A 20 2.83 -25.27 -13.95
CA ILE A 20 3.98 -24.78 -13.16
C ILE A 20 3.81 -23.31 -12.76
N LEU A 21 3.35 -22.45 -13.68
CA LEU A 21 3.11 -21.03 -13.40
C LEU A 21 1.98 -20.83 -12.39
N VAL A 22 0.89 -21.60 -12.51
CA VAL A 22 -0.23 -21.57 -11.56
C VAL A 22 0.22 -22.04 -10.18
N ASP A 23 0.92 -23.17 -10.08
CA ASP A 23 1.42 -23.70 -8.81
C ASP A 23 2.42 -22.76 -8.15
N ALA A 24 3.33 -22.16 -8.92
CA ALA A 24 4.26 -21.15 -8.43
C ALA A 24 3.51 -19.91 -7.92
N SER A 25 2.47 -19.45 -8.63
CA SER A 25 1.66 -18.31 -8.21
C SER A 25 0.91 -18.59 -6.90
N ILE A 26 0.37 -19.80 -6.73
CA ILE A 26 -0.33 -20.22 -5.52
C ILE A 26 0.66 -20.33 -4.35
N ALA A 27 1.83 -20.91 -4.58
CA ALA A 27 2.90 -21.01 -3.58
C ALA A 27 3.36 -19.61 -3.12
N LEU A 28 3.53 -18.68 -4.06
CA LEU A 28 3.90 -17.30 -3.77
C LEU A 28 2.80 -16.55 -3.02
N ALA A 29 1.54 -16.72 -3.41
CA ALA A 29 0.39 -16.15 -2.71
C ALA A 29 0.23 -16.69 -1.28
N LYS A 30 0.54 -17.98 -1.05
CA LYS A 30 0.59 -18.57 0.30
C LYS A 30 1.78 -18.05 1.10
N PHE A 31 2.94 -17.88 0.46
CA PHE A 31 4.13 -17.34 1.11
C PHE A 31 3.96 -15.90 1.56
N PHE A 32 3.28 -15.04 0.80
CA PHE A 32 3.01 -13.65 1.18
C PHE A 32 1.70 -13.45 1.94
N ARG A 33 0.93 -14.51 2.23
CA ARG A 33 -0.37 -14.40 2.92
C ARG A 33 -0.25 -13.69 4.27
N PRO A 34 -0.90 -12.53 4.47
CA PRO A 34 -0.94 -11.86 5.77
C PRO A 34 -1.64 -12.73 6.82
N SER A 35 -1.29 -12.58 8.10
CA SER A 35 -1.85 -13.38 9.19
C SER A 35 -3.36 -13.25 9.37
N ASP A 36 -3.94 -12.12 8.95
CA ASP A 36 -5.39 -11.86 8.97
C ASP A 36 -6.09 -12.16 7.62
N GLY A 37 -5.33 -12.71 6.66
CA GLY A 37 -5.81 -13.12 5.33
C GLY A 37 -5.81 -12.01 4.27
N TRP A 38 -5.91 -12.43 3.00
CA TRP A 38 -5.91 -11.53 1.84
C TRP A 38 -7.08 -10.54 1.85
N LEU A 39 -8.24 -10.95 2.36
CA LEU A 39 -9.41 -10.07 2.43
C LEU A 39 -9.21 -8.88 3.38
N ALA A 40 -8.56 -9.10 4.54
CA ALA A 40 -8.25 -8.01 5.46
C ALA A 40 -7.22 -7.05 4.85
N PHE A 41 -6.21 -7.59 4.18
CA PHE A 41 -5.24 -6.79 3.45
C PHE A 41 -5.85 -6.00 2.29
N LEU A 42 -6.82 -6.57 1.57
CA LEU A 42 -7.57 -5.86 0.53
C LEU A 42 -8.30 -4.65 1.11
N PHE A 43 -9.02 -4.82 2.22
CA PHE A 43 -9.72 -3.70 2.87
C PHE A 43 -8.77 -2.63 3.39
N LEU A 44 -7.60 -3.03 3.91
CA LEU A 44 -6.54 -2.09 4.28
C LEU A 44 -6.06 -1.27 3.07
N THR A 45 -5.72 -1.94 1.97
CA THR A 45 -5.24 -1.28 0.75
C THR A 45 -6.30 -0.35 0.17
N MET A 46 -7.56 -0.80 0.09
CA MET A 46 -8.68 0.05 -0.31
C MET A 46 -8.80 1.27 0.59
N ASN A 47 -8.76 1.09 1.91
CA ASN A 47 -8.88 2.19 2.86
C ASN A 47 -7.78 3.25 2.66
N LEU A 48 -6.53 2.83 2.47
CA LEU A 48 -5.40 3.74 2.20
C LEU A 48 -5.52 4.42 0.83
N TRP A 49 -5.97 3.68 -0.19
CA TRP A 49 -6.20 4.21 -1.53
C TRP A 49 -7.22 5.35 -1.49
N VAL A 50 -8.32 5.22 -0.75
CA VAL A 50 -9.33 6.30 -0.62
C VAL A 50 -8.71 7.58 -0.07
N VAL A 51 -7.84 7.47 0.93
CA VAL A 51 -7.17 8.63 1.53
C VAL A 51 -6.26 9.31 0.52
N ILE A 52 -5.35 8.56 -0.11
CA ILE A 52 -4.38 9.14 -1.04
C ILE A 52 -5.02 9.62 -2.33
N PHE A 53 -6.02 8.92 -2.83
CA PHE A 53 -6.80 9.36 -3.99
C PHE A 53 -7.54 10.68 -3.70
N SER A 54 -8.05 10.87 -2.48
CA SER A 54 -8.64 12.15 -2.06
C SER A 54 -7.60 13.27 -2.06
N VAL A 55 -6.38 13.02 -1.59
CA VAL A 55 -5.29 14.00 -1.56
C VAL A 55 -4.81 14.33 -2.97
N GLU A 56 -4.68 13.33 -3.83
CA GLU A 56 -4.27 13.50 -5.23
C GLU A 56 -5.30 14.34 -6.01
N GLN A 57 -6.60 14.09 -5.82
CA GLN A 57 -7.67 14.91 -6.42
C GLN A 57 -7.77 16.34 -5.89
N ALA A 58 -7.17 16.64 -4.73
CA ALA A 58 -7.12 18.00 -4.23
C ALA A 58 -6.07 18.86 -4.98
N GLU A 59 -5.30 18.25 -5.89
CA GLU A 59 -4.35 18.93 -6.79
C GLU A 59 -3.38 19.87 -6.07
N TRP A 60 -2.98 19.48 -4.85
CA TRP A 60 -2.03 20.22 -4.02
C TRP A 60 -0.75 20.60 -4.78
N VAL A 61 -0.27 19.72 -5.65
CA VAL A 61 0.75 20.01 -6.67
C VAL A 61 0.40 19.23 -7.93
N THR A 62 0.40 19.89 -9.09
CA THR A 62 0.08 19.25 -10.36
C THR A 62 1.13 18.21 -10.75
N GLY A 63 0.70 17.09 -11.35
CA GLY A 63 1.59 16.01 -11.79
C GLY A 63 2.09 15.06 -10.69
N LEU A 64 1.68 15.25 -9.43
CA LEU A 64 1.96 14.30 -8.36
C LEU A 64 1.09 13.05 -8.49
N GLU A 65 1.74 11.91 -8.71
CA GLU A 65 1.07 10.60 -8.77
C GLU A 65 1.29 9.87 -7.44
N LEU A 66 0.49 10.21 -6.42
CA LEU A 66 0.63 9.70 -5.06
C LEU A 66 0.11 8.27 -4.92
N THR A 67 -0.91 7.90 -5.69
CA THR A 67 -1.51 6.55 -5.73
C THR A 67 -0.51 5.47 -6.16
N THR A 68 0.33 5.73 -7.15
CA THR A 68 1.40 4.81 -7.57
C THR A 68 2.46 4.69 -6.48
N LEU A 69 2.88 5.81 -5.89
CA LEU A 69 3.85 5.81 -4.79
C LEU A 69 3.32 5.04 -3.57
N LEU A 70 2.04 5.21 -3.22
CA LEU A 70 1.37 4.45 -2.18
C LEU A 70 1.41 2.95 -2.51
N SER A 71 1.08 2.56 -3.74
CA SER A 71 1.07 1.17 -4.16
C SER A 71 2.46 0.51 -4.03
N LEU A 72 3.51 1.21 -4.43
CA LEU A 72 4.90 0.77 -4.24
C LEU A 72 5.27 0.63 -2.75
N SER A 73 4.81 1.56 -1.91
CA SER A 73 5.05 1.49 -0.46
C SER A 73 4.34 0.31 0.21
N ILE A 74 3.12 -0.02 -0.23
CA ILE A 74 2.34 -1.18 0.23
C ILE A 74 3.05 -2.48 -0.18
N ILE A 75 3.47 -2.58 -1.44
CA ILE A 75 4.24 -3.74 -1.93
C ILE A 75 5.53 -3.89 -1.12
N THR A 76 6.26 -2.78 -0.90
CA THR A 76 7.48 -2.79 -0.08
C THR A 76 7.19 -3.27 1.33
N GLY A 77 6.15 -2.78 1.99
CA GLY A 77 5.73 -3.25 3.32
C GLY A 77 5.38 -4.74 3.33
N LEU A 78 4.71 -5.22 2.29
CA LEU A 78 4.32 -6.62 2.13
C LEU A 78 5.53 -7.54 1.84
N VAL A 79 6.57 -7.05 1.17
CA VAL A 79 7.80 -7.82 0.99
C VAL A 79 8.61 -7.86 2.28
N LEU A 80 8.73 -6.72 2.96
CA LEU A 80 9.61 -6.56 4.13
C LEU A 80 9.04 -7.19 5.42
N TYR A 81 7.73 -7.39 5.57
CA TYR A 81 7.17 -7.92 6.84
C TYR A 81 7.58 -9.35 7.16
N ARG A 82 7.90 -10.16 6.14
CA ARG A 82 8.31 -11.56 6.30
C ARG A 82 9.78 -11.71 6.67
N ILE A 83 10.59 -10.68 6.47
CA ILE A 83 12.02 -10.77 6.77
C ILE A 83 12.16 -10.82 8.31
N PRO A 84 12.71 -11.90 8.90
CA PRO A 84 12.77 -12.09 10.35
C PRO A 84 13.92 -11.30 11.00
N VAL A 85 14.13 -10.05 10.57
CA VAL A 85 15.10 -9.12 11.16
C VAL A 85 14.43 -8.17 12.14
N TRP A 86 15.27 -7.53 12.95
CA TRP A 86 14.88 -6.51 13.90
C TRP A 86 14.24 -5.31 13.19
N ALA A 87 13.18 -4.75 13.79
CA ALA A 87 12.47 -3.59 13.25
C ALA A 87 13.41 -2.43 12.91
N PHE A 88 14.44 -2.22 13.74
CA PHE A 88 15.45 -1.19 13.53
C PHE A 88 16.23 -1.32 12.21
N LEU A 89 16.33 -2.52 11.62
CA LEU A 89 16.94 -2.70 10.29
C LEU A 89 15.92 -2.58 9.16
N VAL A 90 14.69 -3.06 9.37
CA VAL A 90 13.65 -3.05 8.34
C VAL A 90 13.17 -1.63 8.03
N LEU A 91 13.02 -0.79 9.06
CA LEU A 91 12.58 0.59 8.91
C LEU A 91 13.52 1.44 8.03
N PRO A 92 14.85 1.50 8.27
CA PRO A 92 15.74 2.27 7.41
C PRO A 92 15.84 1.69 5.99
N ILE A 93 15.74 0.37 5.81
CA ILE A 93 15.70 -0.24 4.47
C ILE A 93 14.43 0.22 3.73
N GLY A 94 13.27 0.14 4.36
CA GLY A 94 12.00 0.60 3.77
C GLY A 94 11.99 2.10 3.49
N ALA A 95 12.61 2.90 4.35
CA ALA A 95 12.78 4.35 4.13
C ALA A 95 13.74 4.64 2.96
N ALA A 96 14.84 3.89 2.85
CA ALA A 96 15.79 4.03 1.74
C ALA A 96 15.14 3.66 0.40
N LEU A 97 14.37 2.57 0.34
CA LEU A 97 13.59 2.20 -0.85
C LEU A 97 12.57 3.29 -1.20
N GLY A 98 11.96 3.91 -0.20
CA GLY A 98 11.06 5.04 -0.41
C GLY A 98 11.75 6.25 -0.97
N LEU A 99 12.91 6.60 -0.43
CA LEU A 99 13.69 7.71 -0.95
C LEU A 99 14.08 7.47 -2.41
N LEU A 100 14.47 6.25 -2.78
CA LEU A 100 14.75 5.88 -4.17
C LEU A 100 13.51 6.04 -5.07
N ALA A 101 12.34 5.56 -4.62
CA ALA A 101 11.09 5.71 -5.37
C ALA A 101 10.68 7.17 -5.56
N ILE A 102 10.87 8.01 -4.52
CA ILE A 102 10.59 9.45 -4.56
C ILE A 102 11.53 10.14 -5.55
N ILE A 103 12.85 9.89 -5.45
CA ILE A 103 13.84 10.45 -6.38
C ILE A 103 13.50 10.03 -7.82
N TRP A 104 13.22 8.75 -8.04
CA TRP A 104 12.83 8.24 -9.35
C TRP A 104 11.64 9.00 -9.93
N GLN A 105 10.59 9.23 -9.13
CA GLN A 105 9.41 9.95 -9.58
C GLN A 105 9.69 11.43 -9.88
N PHE A 106 10.55 12.10 -9.11
CA PHE A 106 11.00 13.48 -9.42
C PHE A 106 11.82 13.56 -10.71
N THR A 107 12.69 12.57 -10.97
CA THR A 107 13.57 12.59 -12.16
C THR A 107 12.91 12.09 -13.44
N SER A 108 11.78 11.37 -13.33
CA SER A 108 11.09 10.77 -14.47
C SER A 108 9.92 11.60 -14.98
N ARG A 109 9.47 12.59 -14.22
CA ARG A 109 8.23 13.34 -14.49
C ARG A 109 8.38 14.82 -14.16
N GLU A 110 7.57 15.63 -14.81
CA GLU A 110 7.42 17.05 -14.44
C GLU A 110 6.44 17.16 -13.27
N ILE A 111 6.83 17.88 -12.22
CA ILE A 111 6.00 18.07 -11.01
C ILE A 111 5.79 19.58 -10.84
N GLY A 112 4.54 20.02 -10.94
CA GLY A 112 4.22 21.44 -11.00
C GLY A 112 4.62 22.06 -12.34
N LEU A 113 5.21 23.26 -12.25
CA LEU A 113 5.85 23.97 -13.37
C LEU A 113 7.36 23.73 -13.40
N VAL A 114 7.84 22.75 -12.63
CA VAL A 114 9.26 22.54 -12.35
C VAL A 114 9.69 21.16 -12.86
N THR A 115 10.72 21.17 -13.70
CA THR A 115 11.44 19.96 -14.09
C THR A 115 12.64 19.76 -13.19
N VAL A 116 12.69 18.62 -12.51
CA VAL A 116 13.85 18.17 -11.73
C VAL A 116 14.59 17.17 -12.61
N THR A 117 15.69 17.61 -13.21
CA THR A 117 16.43 16.78 -14.18
C THR A 117 17.16 15.63 -13.49
N ASN A 118 17.71 15.88 -12.30
CA ASN A 118 18.63 14.98 -11.61
C ASN A 118 18.46 15.08 -10.08
N ALA A 119 18.98 14.08 -9.36
CA ALA A 119 18.88 14.02 -7.90
C ALA A 119 19.64 15.17 -7.20
N ASP A 120 20.75 15.66 -7.78
CA ASP A 120 21.50 16.81 -7.26
C ASP A 120 20.64 18.09 -7.23
N GLN A 121 19.85 18.33 -8.28
CA GLN A 121 18.93 19.46 -8.36
C GLN A 121 17.81 19.35 -7.33
N LEU A 122 17.30 18.15 -7.07
CA LEU A 122 16.33 17.91 -5.99
C LEU A 122 16.93 18.32 -4.64
N TRP A 123 18.13 17.84 -4.34
CA TRP A 123 18.80 18.14 -3.07
C TRP A 123 19.14 19.62 -2.92
N LEU A 124 19.56 20.29 -3.99
CA LEU A 124 19.82 21.73 -4.00
C LEU A 124 18.54 22.53 -3.69
N ARG A 125 17.41 22.19 -4.31
CA ARG A 125 16.14 22.89 -4.05
C ARG A 125 15.67 22.69 -2.61
N LEU A 126 15.84 21.49 -2.08
CA LEU A 126 15.53 21.19 -0.68
C LEU A 126 16.45 21.97 0.28
N SER A 127 17.75 22.07 -0.01
CA SER A 127 18.68 22.82 0.84
C SER A 127 18.38 24.33 0.82
N LEU A 128 18.06 24.89 -0.35
CA LEU A 128 17.66 26.29 -0.50
C LEU A 128 16.38 26.60 0.29
N TRP A 129 15.41 25.69 0.32
CA TRP A 129 14.20 25.85 1.13
C TRP A 129 14.50 25.83 2.64
N VAL A 130 15.38 24.92 3.09
CA VAL A 130 15.81 24.89 4.50
C VAL A 130 16.58 26.16 4.88
N GLU A 131 17.44 26.66 3.99
CA GLU A 131 18.17 27.90 4.19
C GLU A 131 17.22 29.10 4.25
N ALA A 132 16.22 29.15 3.36
CA ALA A 132 15.21 30.18 3.36
C ALA A 132 14.40 30.21 4.67
N ALA A 133 13.99 29.03 5.15
CA ALA A 133 13.30 28.89 6.43
C ALA A 133 14.13 29.38 7.63
N ARG A 134 15.47 29.19 7.60
CA ARG A 134 16.37 29.65 8.67
C ARG A 134 16.65 31.14 8.63
N THR A 135 16.72 31.71 7.43
CA THR A 135 17.05 33.13 7.21
C THR A 135 15.82 34.03 7.21
N GLY A 136 14.61 33.44 7.24
CA GLY A 136 13.35 34.17 7.11
C GLY A 136 13.10 34.69 5.70
N SER A 137 13.82 34.20 4.70
CA SER A 137 13.59 34.56 3.30
C SER A 137 12.44 33.76 2.71
N ILE A 138 11.83 34.27 1.65
CA ILE A 138 10.67 33.65 1.00
C ILE A 138 11.17 32.73 -0.11
N ASN A 139 10.78 31.45 -0.07
CA ASN A 139 10.95 30.51 -1.17
C ASN A 139 9.58 30.00 -1.62
N ILE A 140 9.26 30.17 -2.91
CA ILE A 140 7.98 29.77 -3.53
C ILE A 140 8.09 28.45 -4.31
N ASP A 141 9.21 27.74 -4.18
CA ASP A 141 9.40 26.44 -4.81
C ASP A 141 8.38 25.41 -4.28
N THR A 142 7.72 24.71 -5.19
CA THR A 142 6.73 23.66 -4.88
C THR A 142 7.39 22.32 -4.56
N VAL A 143 8.65 22.11 -4.97
CA VAL A 143 9.39 20.84 -4.81
C VAL A 143 9.50 20.40 -3.34
N PRO A 144 9.86 21.25 -2.35
CA PRO A 144 9.95 20.84 -0.96
C PRO A 144 8.62 20.36 -0.38
N PHE A 145 7.52 21.02 -0.75
CA PHE A 145 6.18 20.64 -0.31
C PHE A 145 5.75 19.31 -0.94
N ALA A 146 5.94 19.15 -2.26
CA ALA A 146 5.72 17.90 -2.98
C ALA A 146 6.51 16.74 -2.37
N PHE A 147 7.80 16.96 -2.09
CA PHE A 147 8.67 15.98 -1.45
C PHE A 147 8.13 15.55 -0.08
N GLY A 148 7.70 16.50 0.74
CA GLY A 148 7.07 16.23 2.04
C GLY A 148 5.81 15.36 1.92
N LEU A 149 4.91 15.68 0.99
CA LEU A 149 3.71 14.88 0.72
C LEU A 149 4.04 13.45 0.29
N MET A 150 5.04 13.28 -0.58
CA MET A 150 5.49 11.97 -1.04
C MET A 150 6.12 11.15 0.08
N VAL A 151 6.94 11.77 0.95
CA VAL A 151 7.50 11.11 2.13
C VAL A 151 6.39 10.64 3.08
N ILE A 152 5.41 11.49 3.38
CA ILE A 152 4.28 11.12 4.25
C ILE A 152 3.46 9.99 3.61
N THR A 153 3.20 10.07 2.31
CA THR A 153 2.48 9.03 1.55
C THR A 153 3.20 7.69 1.62
N TRP A 154 4.51 7.68 1.34
CA TRP A 154 5.33 6.46 1.42
C TRP A 154 5.34 5.88 2.83
N MET A 155 5.63 6.71 3.83
CA MET A 155 5.68 6.27 5.23
C MET A 155 4.34 5.73 5.70
N THR A 156 3.23 6.35 5.28
CA THR A 156 1.88 5.88 5.62
C THR A 156 1.63 4.50 5.05
N GLY A 157 1.82 4.27 3.74
CA GLY A 157 1.56 2.96 3.15
C GLY A 157 2.53 1.88 3.62
N PHE A 158 3.82 2.19 3.67
CA PHE A 158 4.86 1.25 4.14
C PHE A 158 4.62 0.83 5.60
N LEU A 159 4.53 1.79 6.53
CA LEU A 159 4.33 1.47 7.94
C LEU A 159 2.97 0.81 8.17
N ALA A 160 1.93 1.25 7.46
CA ALA A 160 0.62 0.66 7.60
C ALA A 160 0.61 -0.82 7.23
N THR A 161 1.13 -1.16 6.05
CA THR A 161 1.19 -2.54 5.60
C THR A 161 2.13 -3.36 6.48
N TRP A 162 3.31 -2.83 6.82
CA TRP A 162 4.29 -3.55 7.61
C TRP A 162 3.82 -3.81 9.04
N VAL A 163 3.30 -2.81 9.76
CA VAL A 163 2.80 -2.95 11.13
C VAL A 163 1.56 -3.85 11.17
N PHE A 164 0.63 -3.66 10.23
CA PHE A 164 -0.57 -4.50 10.14
C PHE A 164 -0.18 -5.97 9.93
N SER A 165 0.71 -6.25 8.98
CA SER A 165 1.10 -7.62 8.64
C SER A 165 1.98 -8.28 9.70
N ARG A 166 2.85 -7.50 10.38
CA ARG A 166 3.81 -8.02 11.37
C ARG A 166 3.21 -8.15 12.78
N TYR A 167 2.47 -7.14 13.23
CA TYR A 167 1.99 -7.03 14.61
C TYR A 167 0.48 -7.18 14.74
N ARG A 168 -0.25 -7.31 13.62
CA ARG A 168 -1.72 -7.40 13.59
C ARG A 168 -2.40 -6.19 14.22
N ASN A 169 -1.70 -5.05 14.23
CA ASN A 169 -2.21 -3.79 14.77
C ASN A 169 -2.74 -2.93 13.62
N PHE A 170 -4.06 -2.77 13.57
CA PHE A 170 -4.74 -1.97 12.54
C PHE A 170 -5.02 -0.53 12.98
N TRP A 171 -4.99 -0.23 14.29
CA TRP A 171 -5.42 1.06 14.82
C TRP A 171 -4.48 2.20 14.46
N GLY A 172 -3.16 1.96 14.50
CA GLY A 172 -2.17 2.99 14.15
C GLY A 172 -2.33 3.49 12.71
N VAL A 173 -2.75 2.61 11.81
CA VAL A 173 -3.02 2.95 10.40
C VAL A 173 -4.28 3.80 10.26
N PHE A 174 -5.32 3.42 10.99
CA PHE A 174 -6.61 4.07 10.91
C PHE A 174 -6.54 5.53 11.36
N VAL A 175 -5.79 5.79 12.45
CA VAL A 175 -5.60 7.13 12.99
C VAL A 175 -4.83 8.00 12.00
N LEU A 176 -3.75 7.48 11.41
CA LEU A 176 -2.93 8.23 10.45
C LEU A 176 -3.72 8.53 9.15
N GLY A 177 -4.41 7.54 8.59
CA GLY A 177 -5.21 7.72 7.38
C GLY A 177 -6.40 8.67 7.61
N GLY A 178 -7.07 8.56 8.76
CA GLY A 178 -8.18 9.44 9.13
C GLY A 178 -7.73 10.88 9.33
N ALA A 179 -6.62 11.12 10.01
CA ALA A 179 -6.05 12.46 10.18
C ALA A 179 -5.68 13.10 8.84
N GLY A 180 -5.07 12.34 7.93
CA GLY A 180 -4.74 12.81 6.58
C GLY A 180 -5.99 13.17 5.77
N LEU A 181 -7.00 12.28 5.77
CA LEU A 181 -8.25 12.53 5.05
C LEU A 181 -8.99 13.75 5.61
N VAL A 182 -9.20 13.84 6.93
CA VAL A 182 -9.92 14.96 7.55
C VAL A 182 -9.20 16.30 7.30
N SER A 183 -7.86 16.30 7.35
CA SER A 183 -7.08 17.48 7.00
C SER A 183 -7.32 17.90 5.54
N ASN A 184 -7.34 16.94 4.62
CA ASN A 184 -7.63 17.19 3.21
C ASN A 184 -9.08 17.70 2.98
N LEU A 185 -10.05 17.14 3.71
CA LEU A 185 -11.47 17.53 3.60
C LEU A 185 -11.74 18.95 4.09
N THR A 186 -10.84 19.55 4.87
CA THR A 186 -10.95 20.95 5.32
C THR A 186 -10.92 21.92 4.13
N TYR A 187 -10.32 21.51 3.00
CA TYR A 187 -10.30 22.26 1.76
C TYR A 187 -11.54 22.04 0.88
N LEU A 188 -12.56 21.31 1.38
CA LEU A 188 -13.85 21.02 0.73
C LEU A 188 -13.76 20.68 -0.78
N PRO A 189 -13.04 19.62 -1.17
CA PRO A 189 -13.10 19.13 -2.55
C PRO A 189 -14.55 18.71 -2.92
N PRO A 190 -14.95 18.76 -4.19
CA PRO A 190 -16.33 18.51 -4.63
C PRO A 190 -16.92 17.17 -4.17
N GLN A 191 -16.06 16.18 -3.93
CA GLN A 191 -16.43 14.81 -3.57
C GLN A 191 -16.07 14.46 -2.10
N ALA A 192 -15.84 15.46 -1.26
CA ALA A 192 -15.41 15.30 0.14
C ALA A 192 -16.23 14.27 0.93
N SER A 193 -17.56 14.37 0.85
CA SER A 193 -18.50 13.48 1.54
C SER A 193 -18.39 12.02 1.07
N ALA A 194 -18.20 11.80 -0.24
CA ALA A 194 -18.07 10.47 -0.81
C ALA A 194 -16.76 9.79 -0.34
N HIS A 195 -15.65 10.51 -0.33
CA HIS A 195 -14.37 9.99 0.17
C HIS A 195 -14.45 9.62 1.65
N LEU A 196 -15.06 10.47 2.48
CA LEU A 196 -15.27 10.18 3.90
C LEU A 196 -16.14 8.93 4.11
N ALA A 197 -17.27 8.84 3.40
CA ALA A 197 -18.18 7.70 3.50
C ALA A 197 -17.49 6.40 3.08
N LEU A 198 -16.75 6.41 1.96
CA LEU A 198 -16.03 5.25 1.45
C LEU A 198 -14.88 4.84 2.40
N TRP A 199 -14.18 5.81 2.98
CA TRP A 199 -13.13 5.55 3.97
C TRP A 199 -13.70 4.93 5.24
N LEU A 200 -14.80 5.45 5.79
CA LEU A 200 -15.49 4.85 6.93
C LEU A 200 -16.00 3.45 6.62
N PHE A 201 -16.61 3.26 5.44
CA PHE A 201 -17.16 1.98 5.02
C PHE A 201 -16.07 0.90 4.89
N THR A 202 -15.00 1.17 4.14
CA THR A 202 -13.85 0.25 4.00
C THR A 202 -13.20 -0.02 5.35
N GLY A 203 -13.18 0.98 6.23
CA GLY A 203 -12.65 0.83 7.56
C GLY A 203 -13.49 -0.09 8.45
N LEU A 204 -14.81 0.03 8.42
CA LEU A 204 -15.72 -0.87 9.14
C LEU A 204 -15.59 -2.31 8.64
N LEU A 205 -15.43 -2.52 7.33
CA LEU A 205 -15.17 -3.84 6.75
C LEU A 205 -13.85 -4.43 7.24
N LEU A 206 -12.78 -3.63 7.28
CA LEU A 206 -11.50 -4.03 7.82
C LEU A 206 -11.62 -4.45 9.30
N VAL A 207 -12.24 -3.60 10.13
CA VAL A 207 -12.45 -3.91 11.56
C VAL A 207 -13.26 -5.18 11.73
N SER A 208 -14.37 -5.32 11.00
CA SER A 208 -15.22 -6.51 11.03
C SER A 208 -14.43 -7.79 10.70
N ARG A 209 -13.64 -7.76 9.62
CA ARG A 209 -12.81 -8.92 9.22
C ARG A 209 -11.76 -9.24 10.27
N VAL A 210 -11.04 -8.25 10.79
CA VAL A 210 -10.01 -8.46 11.81
C VAL A 210 -10.61 -9.06 13.09
N GLN A 211 -11.76 -8.55 13.53
CA GLN A 211 -12.47 -9.07 14.72
C GLN A 211 -12.98 -10.50 14.48
N SER A 212 -13.53 -10.79 13.31
CA SER A 212 -13.98 -12.13 12.93
C SER A 212 -12.83 -13.14 12.97
N VAL A 213 -11.68 -12.80 12.38
CA VAL A 213 -10.48 -13.66 12.37
C VAL A 213 -9.95 -13.89 13.79
N ARG A 214 -9.84 -12.84 14.60
CA ARG A 214 -9.38 -12.95 16.00
C ARG A 214 -10.30 -13.84 16.82
N ARG A 215 -11.62 -13.66 16.69
CA ARG A 215 -12.63 -14.47 17.39
C ARG A 215 -12.56 -15.94 17.00
N ARG A 216 -12.36 -16.24 15.70
CA ARG A 216 -12.17 -17.62 15.24
C ARG A 216 -10.91 -18.26 15.84
N GLN A 217 -9.79 -17.54 15.86
CA GLN A 217 -8.55 -18.03 16.47
C GLN A 217 -8.68 -18.25 17.99
N GLU A 218 -9.46 -17.43 18.68
CA GLU A 218 -9.77 -17.64 20.09
C GLU A 218 -10.62 -18.89 20.33
N TRP A 219 -11.60 -19.17 19.46
CA TRP A 219 -12.41 -20.40 19.54
C TRP A 219 -11.61 -21.65 19.23
N GLU A 220 -10.75 -21.61 18.22
CA GLU A 220 -9.82 -22.71 17.89
C GLU A 220 -8.88 -23.00 19.08
N ARG A 221 -8.32 -21.96 19.72
CA ARG A 221 -7.51 -22.11 20.94
C ARG A 221 -8.28 -22.69 22.12
N ARG A 222 -9.61 -22.54 22.15
CA ARG A 222 -10.50 -23.03 23.20
C ARG A 222 -11.18 -24.36 22.84
N ASN A 223 -10.80 -24.98 21.71
CA ASN A 223 -11.42 -26.21 21.18
C ASN A 223 -12.95 -26.13 21.04
N VAL A 224 -13.49 -24.94 20.74
CA VAL A 224 -14.93 -24.76 20.48
C VAL A 224 -15.17 -25.00 18.98
N THR A 225 -15.83 -26.12 18.63
CA THR A 225 -16.24 -26.42 17.27
C THR A 225 -17.39 -25.51 16.83
N TYR A 226 -17.26 -24.88 15.66
CA TYR A 226 -18.32 -24.08 15.04
C TYR A 226 -18.86 -24.80 13.80
N ASP A 227 -20.17 -24.73 13.56
CA ASP A 227 -20.77 -25.27 12.34
C ASP A 227 -20.42 -24.38 11.13
N GLY A 228 -19.81 -24.98 10.11
CA GLY A 228 -19.34 -24.31 8.89
C GLY A 228 -20.44 -23.74 7.98
N HIS A 229 -21.71 -23.84 8.37
CA HIS A 229 -22.86 -23.50 7.54
C HIS A 229 -23.15 -22.00 7.43
N LEU A 230 -22.45 -21.14 8.19
CA LEU A 230 -22.49 -19.67 8.04
C LEU A 230 -21.38 -19.15 7.10
N GLY A 231 -20.77 -20.07 6.32
CA GLY A 231 -19.49 -19.95 5.65
C GLY A 231 -19.44 -19.16 4.33
N LEU A 232 -20.34 -18.24 4.04
CA LEU A 232 -20.18 -17.33 2.88
C LEU A 232 -18.92 -16.44 3.02
N LEU A 233 -18.37 -16.30 4.24
CA LEU A 233 -17.08 -15.66 4.53
C LEU A 233 -15.90 -16.65 4.67
N SER A 234 -16.15 -17.96 4.55
CA SER A 234 -15.12 -19.02 4.69
C SER A 234 -14.41 -19.36 3.38
N ILE A 235 -14.96 -18.91 2.25
CA ILE A 235 -14.51 -19.30 0.89
C ILE A 235 -13.08 -18.81 0.59
N SER A 236 -12.54 -17.85 1.33
CA SER A 236 -11.18 -17.34 1.09
C SER A 236 -10.06 -17.98 1.92
N ASP A 237 -10.37 -18.94 2.79
CA ASP A 237 -9.38 -19.48 3.73
C ASP A 237 -8.80 -20.87 3.40
N ASN A 238 -9.26 -21.53 2.33
CA ASN A 238 -8.65 -22.78 1.80
C ASN A 238 -7.51 -22.51 0.79
#